data_AF-A0A661CJ13-F1
#
_entry.id   AF-A0A661CJ13-F1
#
_cell.length_a   1.000
_cell.length_b   1.000
_cell.length_c   1.000
_cell.angle_alpha   90.00
_cell.angle_beta   90.00
_cell.angle_gamma   90.00
#
_symmetry.space_group_name_H-M   'P 1'
#
loop_
_entity.id
_entity.type
_entity.pdbx_description
1 polymer ?
#
loop_
_entity_poly.entity_id
_entity_poly.type
_entity_poly.pdbx_seq_one_letter_code
_entity_poly.pdbx_strand_id
1 'polypeptide(L)'
;MREHYAQELKVHRSKMNHLNIALVVVIDADMKSIEERIKSLDDQNPRADTEKVAIFVPARNIETWFRYLDGHDYNEEESYKSLYKKGTSPRKFAEKLAKDICSQGLPDNAPPSLVHACQELKRLQID
;
A
#
# COMPACT_ATOMS: atom_id res chain seq x y z
N MET A 1 14.63 4.82 5.15
CA MET A 1 13.40 4.58 4.35
C MET A 1 13.59 4.94 2.88
N ARG A 2 13.81 6.20 2.50
CA ARG A 2 14.08 6.58 1.08
C ARG A 2 15.31 5.90 0.48
N GLU A 3 16.41 5.85 1.24
CA GLU A 3 17.64 5.15 0.80
C GLU A 3 17.43 3.65 0.63
N HIS A 4 16.63 3.03 1.50
CA HIS A 4 16.29 1.61 1.39
C HIS A 4 15.40 1.37 0.16
N TYR A 5 14.40 2.22 -0.08
CA TYR A 5 13.59 2.16 -1.30
C TYR A 5 14.44 2.23 -2.56
N ALA A 6 15.37 3.19 -2.65
CA ALA A 6 16.26 3.33 -3.79
C ALA A 6 17.12 2.07 -4.02
N GLN A 7 17.63 1.47 -2.94
CA GLN A 7 18.41 0.24 -2.99
C GLN A 7 17.56 -0.95 -3.48
N GLU A 8 16.38 -1.15 -2.89
CA GLU A 8 15.48 -2.24 -3.28
C GLU A 8 14.98 -2.08 -4.71
N LEU A 9 14.69 -0.86 -5.16
CA LEU A 9 14.30 -0.58 -6.54
C LEU A 9 15.43 -0.93 -7.52
N LYS A 10 16.68 -0.59 -7.19
CA LYS A 10 17.86 -0.97 -7.99
C LYS A 10 18.01 -2.49 -8.07
N VAL A 11 17.80 -3.20 -6.95
CA VAL A 11 17.85 -4.67 -6.90
C VAL A 11 16.71 -5.29 -7.71
N HIS A 12 15.50 -4.73 -7.65
CA HIS A 12 14.37 -5.17 -8.45
C HIS A 12 14.70 -5.04 -9.95
N ARG A 13 15.18 -3.86 -10.37
CA ARG A 13 15.53 -3.58 -11.77
C ARG A 13 16.64 -4.47 -12.33
N SER A 14 17.62 -4.85 -11.50
CA SER A 14 18.69 -5.76 -11.95
C SER A 14 18.21 -7.20 -12.17
N LYS A 15 17.04 -7.56 -11.63
CA LYS A 15 16.50 -8.93 -11.65
C LYS A 15 15.25 -9.08 -12.52
N MET A 16 14.49 -8.01 -12.75
CA MET A 16 13.16 -8.05 -13.38
C MET A 16 13.14 -8.64 -14.81
N ASN A 17 14.26 -8.57 -15.54
CA ASN A 17 14.37 -9.14 -16.89
C ASN A 17 14.60 -10.66 -16.91
N HIS A 18 14.97 -11.25 -15.77
CA HIS A 18 15.34 -12.66 -15.66
C HIS A 18 14.50 -13.42 -14.64
N LEU A 19 13.82 -12.71 -13.73
CA LEU A 19 12.99 -13.27 -12.69
C LEU A 19 11.62 -12.57 -12.70
N ASN A 20 10.55 -13.36 -12.58
CA ASN A 20 9.21 -12.81 -12.37
C ASN A 20 9.03 -12.41 -10.90
N ILE A 21 9.62 -11.28 -10.52
CA ILE A 21 9.55 -10.72 -9.17
C ILE A 21 8.78 -9.39 -9.17
N ALA A 22 8.22 -9.03 -8.04
CA ALA A 22 7.58 -7.74 -7.79
C ALA A 22 8.19 -7.09 -6.55
N LEU A 23 8.21 -5.76 -6.51
CA LEU A 23 8.58 -4.98 -5.33
C LEU A 23 7.32 -4.34 -4.74
N VAL A 24 7.02 -4.65 -3.48
CA VAL A 24 5.90 -4.05 -2.75
C VAL A 24 6.47 -3.21 -1.62
N VAL A 25 6.11 -1.93 -1.62
CA VAL A 25 6.52 -0.96 -0.60
C VAL A 25 5.29 -0.58 0.20
N VAL A 26 5.33 -0.76 1.52
CA VAL A 26 4.25 -0.34 2.42
C VAL A 26 4.81 0.67 3.40
N ILE A 27 4.17 1.83 3.46
CA ILE A 27 4.70 2.98 4.18
C ILE A 27 3.54 3.85 4.69
N ASP A 28 3.43 3.98 6.01
CA ASP A 28 2.45 4.90 6.61
C ASP A 28 2.70 6.32 6.10
N ALA A 29 1.64 7.08 5.81
CA ALA A 29 1.76 8.51 5.52
C ALA A 29 2.03 9.33 6.79
N ASP A 30 1.76 8.76 7.97
CA ASP A 30 1.90 9.40 9.28
C ASP A 30 1.09 10.71 9.33
N MET A 31 1.76 11.86 9.24
CA MET A 31 1.13 13.19 9.22
C MET A 31 1.17 13.85 7.83
N LYS A 32 1.66 13.14 6.82
CA LYS A 32 1.78 13.62 5.44
C LYS A 32 0.60 13.13 4.61
N SER A 33 0.34 13.77 3.49
CA SER A 33 -0.62 13.22 2.53
C SER A 33 -0.06 11.97 1.84
N ILE A 34 -0.97 11.17 1.26
CA ILE A 34 -0.63 10.03 0.40
C ILE A 34 0.29 10.48 -0.74
N GLU A 35 -0.11 11.55 -1.44
CA GLU A 35 0.62 12.11 -2.58
C GLU A 35 2.01 12.59 -2.19
N GLU A 36 2.17 13.27 -1.06
CA GLU A 36 3.47 13.73 -0.58
C GLU A 36 4.43 12.55 -0.31
N ARG A 37 3.89 11.44 0.21
CA ARG A 37 4.70 10.25 0.49
C ARG A 37 5.17 9.60 -0.80
N ILE A 38 4.26 9.39 -1.74
CA ILE A 38 4.54 8.82 -3.07
C ILE A 38 5.53 9.70 -3.82
N LYS A 39 5.25 11.00 -3.92
CA LYS A 39 6.13 11.97 -4.57
C LYS A 39 7.54 11.93 -3.98
N SER A 40 7.66 11.78 -2.66
CA SER A 40 8.97 11.70 -2.03
C SER A 40 9.79 10.45 -2.34
N LEU A 41 9.14 9.40 -2.84
CA LEU A 41 9.79 8.19 -3.34
C LEU A 41 10.08 8.33 -4.84
N ASP A 42 9.08 8.79 -5.61
CA ASP A 42 9.16 8.90 -7.07
C ASP A 42 10.07 10.04 -7.56
N ASP A 43 10.12 11.20 -6.90
CA ASP A 43 10.96 12.34 -7.34
C ASP A 43 12.46 11.97 -7.39
N GLN A 44 12.91 11.10 -6.49
CA GLN A 44 14.31 10.67 -6.43
C GLN A 44 14.55 9.39 -7.24
N ASN A 45 13.53 8.54 -7.35
CA ASN A 45 13.63 7.20 -7.94
C ASN A 45 12.33 6.90 -8.70
N PRO A 46 12.12 7.57 -9.86
CA PRO A 46 10.85 7.52 -10.57
C PRO A 46 10.58 6.09 -11.03
N ARG A 47 9.33 5.65 -10.83
CA ARG A 47 8.89 4.33 -11.28
C ARG A 47 8.52 4.33 -12.76
N ALA A 48 8.89 3.27 -13.48
CA ALA A 48 8.39 3.05 -14.85
C ALA A 48 6.98 2.43 -14.81
N ASP A 49 6.12 2.70 -15.78
CA ASP A 49 4.77 2.09 -15.82
C ASP A 49 4.80 0.58 -16.07
N THR A 50 5.89 0.08 -16.65
CA THR A 50 6.08 -1.33 -16.98
C THR A 50 6.71 -2.15 -15.85
N GLU A 51 7.27 -1.53 -14.80
CA GLU A 51 7.87 -2.28 -13.69
C GLU A 51 6.82 -2.67 -12.64
N LYS A 52 6.94 -3.91 -12.14
CA LYS A 52 6.05 -4.50 -11.13
C LYS A 52 6.39 -3.98 -9.73
N VAL A 53 6.22 -2.67 -9.55
CA VAL A 53 6.48 -1.94 -8.31
C VAL A 53 5.19 -1.29 -7.84
N ALA A 54 4.73 -1.70 -6.65
CA ALA A 54 3.55 -1.14 -6.00
C ALA A 54 3.91 -0.42 -4.69
N ILE A 55 3.33 0.76 -4.47
CA ILE A 55 3.51 1.57 -3.26
C ILE A 55 2.16 1.74 -2.56
N PHE A 56 2.05 1.19 -1.36
CA PHE A 56 0.88 1.28 -0.50
C PHE A 56 1.13 2.28 0.61
N VAL A 57 0.28 3.31 0.68
CA VAL A 57 0.40 4.40 1.66
C VAL A 57 -0.88 4.54 2.48
N PRO A 58 -1.01 3.85 3.62
CA PRO A 58 -2.10 4.11 4.56
C PRO A 58 -2.01 5.54 5.10
N ALA A 59 -3.10 6.32 5.02
CA ALA A 59 -3.10 7.77 5.29
C ALA A 59 -2.57 8.18 6.67
N ARG A 60 -2.84 7.39 7.72
CA ARG A 60 -2.23 7.59 9.05
C ARG A 60 -1.34 6.44 9.43
N ASN A 61 -1.89 5.24 9.34
CA ASN A 61 -1.23 3.97 9.60
C ASN A 61 -2.06 2.82 9.03
N ILE A 62 -1.47 1.64 8.92
CA ILE A 62 -2.16 0.46 8.40
C ILE A 62 -3.41 0.07 9.22
N GLU A 63 -3.48 0.44 10.50
CA GLU A 63 -4.63 0.17 11.35
C GLU A 63 -5.91 0.91 10.92
N THR A 64 -5.81 2.01 10.17
CA THR A 64 -6.99 2.66 9.56
C THR A 64 -7.69 1.72 8.58
N TRP A 65 -6.92 0.97 7.79
CA TRP A 65 -7.48 -0.04 6.89
C TRP A 65 -8.10 -1.18 7.67
N PHE A 66 -7.47 -1.63 8.75
CA PHE A 66 -8.04 -2.69 9.58
C PHE A 66 -9.41 -2.28 10.16
N ARG A 67 -9.54 -1.02 10.59
CA ARG A 67 -10.80 -0.45 11.09
C ARG A 67 -11.91 -0.48 10.07
N TYR A 68 -11.64 0.01 8.86
CA TYR A 68 -12.58 -0.06 7.75
C TYR A 68 -12.95 -1.51 7.41
N LEU A 69 -11.94 -2.39 7.32
CA LEU A 69 -12.11 -3.79 6.93
C LEU A 69 -12.87 -4.61 7.97
N ASP A 70 -12.82 -4.25 9.25
CA ASP A 70 -13.67 -4.86 10.29
C ASP A 70 -15.10 -4.29 10.32
N GLY A 71 -15.43 -3.34 9.43
CA GLY A 71 -16.78 -2.78 9.28
C GLY A 71 -17.10 -1.68 10.30
N HIS A 72 -16.08 -1.07 10.89
CA HIS A 72 -16.24 0.06 11.79
C HIS A 72 -16.09 1.39 11.06
N ASP A 73 -16.68 2.43 11.64
CA ASP A 73 -16.39 3.81 11.24
C ASP A 73 -14.89 4.08 11.37
N TYR A 74 -14.38 4.82 10.40
CA TYR A 74 -12.97 5.15 10.27
C TYR A 74 -12.80 6.63 9.94
N ASN A 75 -11.68 7.19 10.37
CA ASN A 75 -11.18 8.50 9.99
C ASN A 75 -9.70 8.34 9.62
N GLU A 76 -9.33 8.76 8.41
CA GLU A 76 -7.96 8.64 7.90
C GLU A 76 -6.95 9.58 8.57
N GLU A 77 -7.41 10.51 9.41
CA GLU A 77 -6.54 11.38 10.22
C GLU A 77 -6.28 10.82 11.63
N GLU A 78 -7.10 9.85 12.08
CA GLU A 78 -7.01 9.28 13.42
C GLU A 78 -6.05 8.09 13.51
N SER A 79 -5.39 7.98 14.67
CA SER A 79 -4.50 6.85 14.95
C SER A 79 -5.23 5.73 15.67
N TYR A 80 -5.41 4.59 15.00
CA TYR A 80 -6.02 3.38 15.61
C TYR A 80 -5.01 2.37 16.17
N LYS A 81 -3.71 2.71 16.26
CA LYS A 81 -2.65 1.82 16.79
C LYS A 81 -2.97 1.22 18.16
N SER A 82 -3.67 1.94 19.03
CA SER A 82 -4.05 1.44 20.37
C SER A 82 -5.14 0.37 20.34
N LEU A 83 -5.97 0.34 19.29
CA LEU A 83 -7.06 -0.63 19.13
C LEU A 83 -6.54 -1.98 18.64
N TYR A 84 -5.49 -1.98 17.83
CA TYR A 84 -4.91 -3.18 17.24
C TYR A 84 -3.60 -3.51 17.98
N LYS A 85 -3.71 -4.35 19.02
CA LYS A 85 -2.55 -4.81 19.79
C LYS A 85 -1.58 -5.64 18.93
N LYS A 86 -0.33 -5.79 19.43
CA LYS A 86 0.63 -6.78 18.93
C LYS A 86 -0.03 -8.17 18.90
N GLY A 87 -0.28 -8.69 17.70
CA GLY A 87 -0.98 -9.96 17.48
C GLY A 87 -2.16 -9.88 16.52
N THR A 88 -2.61 -8.67 16.18
CA THR A 88 -3.53 -8.46 15.05
C THR A 88 -2.91 -9.06 13.80
N SER A 89 -3.52 -10.10 13.23
CA SER A 89 -2.98 -10.81 12.06
C SER A 89 -3.24 -9.98 10.80
N PRO A 90 -2.20 -9.36 10.18
CA PRO A 90 -2.38 -8.58 8.97
C PRO A 90 -2.84 -9.45 7.80
N ARG A 91 -2.62 -10.76 7.89
CA ARG A 91 -2.99 -11.75 6.87
C ARG A 91 -4.50 -11.76 6.59
N LYS A 92 -5.34 -11.70 7.64
CA LYS A 92 -6.81 -11.65 7.47
C LYS A 92 -7.21 -10.45 6.61
N PHE A 93 -6.61 -9.29 6.89
CA PHE A 93 -6.90 -8.05 6.19
C PHE A 93 -6.36 -8.05 4.76
N ALA A 94 -5.15 -8.57 4.55
CA ALA A 94 -4.60 -8.73 3.21
C ALA A 94 -5.44 -9.69 2.34
N GLU A 95 -5.89 -10.81 2.90
CA GLU A 95 -6.77 -11.76 2.20
C GLU A 95 -8.11 -11.12 1.84
N LYS A 96 -8.74 -10.39 2.76
CA LYS A 96 -10.00 -9.67 2.52
C LYS A 96 -9.85 -8.58 1.45
N LEU A 97 -8.78 -7.80 1.52
CA LEU A 97 -8.49 -6.72 0.58
C LEU A 97 -8.26 -7.27 -0.83
N ALA A 98 -7.46 -8.33 -0.96
CA ALA A 98 -7.14 -8.95 -2.25
C ALA A 98 -8.33 -9.69 -2.88
N LYS A 99 -9.10 -10.43 -2.09
CA LYS A 99 -10.15 -11.33 -2.61
C LYS A 99 -11.52 -10.66 -2.75
N ASP A 100 -11.87 -9.76 -1.84
CA ASP A 100 -13.25 -9.29 -1.70
C ASP A 100 -13.43 -7.85 -2.17
N ILE A 101 -12.41 -6.99 -2.00
CA ILE A 101 -12.58 -5.55 -2.19
C ILE A 101 -11.96 -5.06 -3.50
N CYS A 102 -10.65 -5.28 -3.72
CA CYS A 102 -10.03 -4.78 -4.95
C CYS A 102 -10.53 -5.51 -6.21
N SER A 103 -11.05 -6.75 -6.06
CA SER A 103 -11.57 -7.58 -7.16
C SER A 103 -13.01 -7.22 -7.56
N GLN A 104 -13.87 -6.84 -6.61
CA GLN A 104 -15.30 -6.56 -6.83
C GLN A 104 -15.59 -5.07 -7.06
N GLY A 105 -14.60 -4.21 -6.82
CA GLY A 105 -14.77 -2.76 -6.81
C GLY A 105 -14.93 -2.25 -5.39
N LEU A 106 -14.30 -1.11 -5.10
CA LEU A 106 -14.39 -0.46 -3.81
C LEU A 106 -15.74 0.26 -3.68
N PRO A 107 -16.41 0.15 -2.51
CA PRO A 107 -17.55 1.01 -2.20
C PRO A 107 -17.17 2.50 -2.23
N ASP A 108 -18.14 3.37 -2.51
CA ASP A 108 -17.92 4.84 -2.54
C ASP A 108 -17.40 5.41 -1.21
N ASN A 109 -17.68 4.73 -0.11
CA ASN A 109 -17.20 5.12 1.22
C ASN A 109 -15.86 4.49 1.61
N ALA A 110 -15.13 3.87 0.68
CA ALA A 110 -13.83 3.27 0.97
C ALA A 110 -12.78 4.34 1.26
N PRO A 111 -11.79 4.05 2.14
CA PRO A 111 -10.73 5.00 2.45
C PRO A 111 -9.97 5.41 1.18
N PRO A 112 -9.77 6.71 0.91
CA PRO A 112 -8.96 7.18 -0.22
C PRO A 112 -7.59 6.50 -0.35
N SER A 113 -6.90 6.23 0.77
CA SER A 113 -5.63 5.47 0.73
C SER A 113 -5.80 4.03 0.26
N LEU A 114 -6.94 3.40 0.57
CA LEU A 114 -7.27 2.05 0.12
C LEU A 114 -7.63 2.04 -1.37
N VAL A 115 -8.33 3.07 -1.85
CA VAL A 115 -8.61 3.27 -3.28
C VAL A 115 -7.31 3.35 -4.07
N HIS A 116 -6.37 4.16 -3.62
CA HIS A 116 -5.04 4.24 -4.20
C HIS A 116 -4.32 2.88 -4.18
N ALA A 117 -4.38 2.16 -3.06
CA ALA A 117 -3.74 0.84 -2.94
C ALA A 117 -4.28 -0.19 -3.95
N CYS A 118 -5.60 -0.21 -4.20
CA CYS A 118 -6.16 -1.09 -5.22
C CYS A 118 -5.72 -0.72 -6.65
N GLN A 119 -5.43 0.56 -6.93
CA GLN A 119 -4.84 0.98 -8.21
C GLN A 119 -3.40 0.48 -8.34
N GLU A 120 -2.62 0.61 -7.28
CA GLU A 120 -1.24 0.13 -7.20
C GLU A 120 -1.15 -1.41 -7.32
N LEU A 121 -2.14 -2.15 -6.81
CA LEU A 121 -2.21 -3.60 -6.96
C LEU A 121 -2.25 -4.03 -8.44
N LYS A 122 -2.91 -3.25 -9.31
CA LYS A 122 -2.97 -3.53 -10.76
C LYS A 122 -1.59 -3.47 -11.42
N ARG A 123 -0.65 -2.70 -10.87
CA ARG A 123 0.74 -2.62 -11.38
C ARG A 123 1.50 -3.93 -11.23
N LEU A 124 1.08 -4.80 -10.31
CA LEU A 124 1.75 -6.07 -10.07
C LEU A 124 1.45 -7.13 -11.13
N GLN A 125 0.40 -6.94 -11.95
CA GLN A 125 -0.01 -7.86 -13.02
C GLN A 125 -0.01 -9.32 -12.52
N ILE A 126 -0.66 -9.53 -11.38
CA ILE A 126 -0.83 -10.85 -10.77
C ILE A 126 -2.11 -11.42 -11.38
N ASP A 127 -1.93 -12.35 -12.33
CA ASP A 127 -3.00 -13.17 -12.90
C ASP A 127 -3.49 -14.23 -11.90
#